data_AF-A0A498DK21-F1
#
_entry.id   AF-A0A498DK21-F1
#
_cell.length_a   1.000
_cell.length_b   1.000
_cell.length_c   1.000
_cell.angle_alpha   90.00
_cell.angle_beta   90.00
_cell.angle_gamma   90.00
#
_symmetry.space_group_name_H-M   'P 1'
#
loop_
_entity.id
_entity.type
_entity.pdbx_description
1 polymer ?
#
loop_
_entity_poly.entity_id
_entity_poly.type
_entity_poly.pdbx_seq_one_letter_code
_entity_poly.pdbx_strand_id
1 'polypeptide(L)' 'MATDHKIIIDMDILMGNPESLERFHECANLMIIASTPEQVQLGYNMLEIVDDCMSQLNKVADT' A
#
# COMPACT_ATOMS: atom_id res chain seq x y z
N MET A 1 4.80 -23.82 14.30
CA MET A 1 4.60 -22.41 14.69
C MET A 1 4.94 -21.59 13.47
N ALA A 2 3.96 -20.91 12.86
CA ALA A 2 4.23 -20.01 11.75
C ALA A 2 5.01 -18.81 12.30
N THR A 3 6.23 -18.59 11.81
CA THR A 3 6.96 -17.37 12.10
C THR A 3 6.20 -16.22 11.46
N ASP A 4 5.75 -15.25 12.26
CA ASP A 4 5.20 -14.00 11.74
C ASP A 4 6.26 -13.33 10.88
N HIS A 5 6.09 -13.40 9.57
CA HIS A 5 6.95 -12.71 8.63
C HIS A 5 6.49 -11.27 8.58
N LYS A 6 7.19 -10.39 9.32
CA LYS A 6 6.95 -8.95 9.28
C LYS A 6 7.74 -8.35 8.13
N ILE A 7 7.04 -7.74 7.18
CA ILE A 7 7.64 -6.89 6.16
C ILE A 7 7.55 -5.46 6.69
N ILE A 8 8.71 -4.80 6.83
CA ILE A 8 8.79 -3.39 7.20
C ILE A 8 9.05 -2.60 5.92
N ILE A 9 8.21 -1.61 5.66
CA ILE A 9 8.29 -0.75 4.47
C ILE A 9 8.61 0.65 4.94
N ASP A 10 9.65 1.24 4.35
CA ASP A 10 9.99 2.64 4.54
C ASP A 10 9.12 3.49 3.60
N MET A 11 8.18 4.22 4.20
CA MET A 11 7.21 5.03 3.45
C MET A 11 7.83 6.29 2.85
N ASP A 12 8.93 6.81 3.40
CA ASP A 12 9.62 7.98 2.83
C ASP A 12 10.28 7.60 1.49
N ILE A 13 10.87 6.41 1.43
CA ILE A 13 11.42 5.85 0.18
C ILE A 13 10.28 5.58 -0.81
N LEU A 14 9.16 5.04 -0.33
CA LEU A 14 8.02 4.69 -1.17
C LEU A 14 7.35 5.93 -1.79
N MET A 15 7.16 6.98 -0.99
CA MET A 15 6.63 8.27 -1.45
C MET A 15 7.62 9.03 -2.34
N GLY A 16 8.92 8.75 -2.23
CA GLY A 16 9.94 9.28 -3.15
C GLY A 16 9.83 8.77 -4.60
N ASN A 17 9.03 7.72 -4.85
CA ASN A 17 8.80 7.17 -6.19
C ASN A 17 7.32 6.82 -6.43
N PRO A 18 6.57 7.65 -7.19
CA PRO A 18 5.15 7.41 -7.49
C PRO A 18 4.86 6.03 -8.11
N GLU A 19 5.78 5.49 -8.93
CA GLU A 19 5.62 4.17 -9.55
C GLU A 19 5.58 3.03 -8.50
N SER A 20 6.23 3.24 -7.35
CA SER A 20 6.20 2.27 -6.25
C SER A 20 4.85 2.23 -5.54
N LEU A 21 4.18 3.39 -5.41
CA LEU A 21 2.83 3.48 -4.87
C LEU A 21 1.81 2.83 -5.80
N GLU A 22 1.92 3.03 -7.12
CA GLU A 22 1.06 2.36 -8.11
C GLU A 22 1.17 0.83 -8.03
N ARG A 23 2.40 0.30 -7.91
CA ARG A 23 2.60 -1.15 -7.74
C ARG A 23 2.03 -1.66 -6.42
N PHE A 24 2.09 -0.87 -5.36
CA PHE A 24 1.45 -1.20 -4.08
C PHE A 24 -0.08 -1.26 -4.22
N HIS A 25 -0.67 -0.31 -4.94
CA HIS A 25 -2.10 -0.30 -5.26
C HIS A 25 -2.50 -1.55 -6.08
N GLU A 26 -1.72 -1.92 -7.09
CA GLU A 26 -1.96 -3.15 -7.87
C GLU A 26 -1.89 -4.42 -7.00
N CYS A 27 -0.88 -4.52 -6.13
CA CYS A 27 -0.76 -5.63 -5.19
C CYS A 27 -1.96 -5.73 -4.24
N ALA A 28 -2.44 -4.61 -3.71
CA ALA A 28 -3.60 -4.58 -2.84
C ALA A 28 -4.88 -5.02 -3.58
N ASN A 29 -5.07 -4.60 -4.83
CA ASN A 29 -6.16 -5.06 -5.68
C ASN A 29 -6.11 -6.57 -5.96
N LEU A 30 -4.91 -7.12 -6.21
CA LEU A 30 -4.74 -8.56 -6.39
C LEU A 30 -5.11 -9.34 -5.12
N MET A 31 -4.77 -8.82 -3.93
CA MET A 31 -5.18 -9.42 -2.67
C MET A 31 -6.71 -9.37 -2.48
N ILE A 32 -7.38 -8.29 -2.89
CA ILE A 32 -8.84 -8.20 -2.77
C ILE A 32 -9.54 -9.21 -3.71
N ILE A 33 -9.01 -9.40 -4.92
CA ILE A 33 -9.65 -10.23 -5.95
C ILE A 33 -9.41 -11.73 -5.71
N ALA A 34 -8.22 -12.10 -5.25
CA ALA A 34 -7.78 -13.50 -5.27
C ALA A 34 -7.87 -14.22 -3.92
N SER A 35 -8.22 -13.55 -2.82
CA SER A 35 -7.76 -14.00 -1.50
C SER A 35 -8.83 -14.19 -0.40
N THR A 36 -8.43 -14.82 0.71
CA THR A 36 -9.28 -15.13 1.87
C THR A 36 -9.77 -13.85 2.58
N PRO A 37 -10.81 -13.90 3.44
CA PRO A 37 -11.33 -12.70 4.12
C PRO A 37 -10.26 -11.87 4.85
N GLU A 38 -9.25 -12.52 5.42
CA GLU A 38 -8.13 -11.88 6.12
C GLU A 38 -7.22 -11.12 5.13
N GLN A 39 -6.96 -11.70 3.96
CA GLN A 39 -6.16 -11.09 2.90
C GLN A 39 -6.93 -9.98 2.17
N VAL A 40 -8.26 -10.10 2.06
CA VAL A 40 -9.14 -9.05 1.55
C VAL A 40 -9.11 -7.84 2.49
N GLN A 41 -9.23 -8.05 3.81
CA GLN A 41 -9.11 -6.98 4.80
C GLN A 41 -7.72 -6.32 4.75
N LEU A 42 -6.67 -7.12 4.60
CA LEU A 42 -5.31 -6.60 4.43
C LEU A 42 -5.17 -5.76 3.17
N GLY A 43 -5.77 -6.20 2.06
CA GLY A 43 -5.80 -5.45 0.80
C GLY A 43 -6.51 -4.10 0.94
N TYR A 44 -7.66 -4.04 1.62
CA TYR A 44 -8.33 -2.77 1.90
C TYR A 44 -7.48 -1.84 2.78
N ASN A 45 -6.90 -2.35 3.86
CA ASN A 45 -6.03 -1.55 4.72
C ASN A 45 -4.81 -1.00 3.95
N MET A 46 -4.29 -1.79 3.01
CA MET A 46 -3.16 -1.39 2.16
C MET A 46 -3.56 -0.32 1.15
N LEU A 47 -4.78 -0.37 0.59
CA LEU A 47 -5.31 0.70 -0.27
C LEU A 47 -5.47 2.02 0.48
N GLU A 48 -6.02 2.00 1.70
CA GLU A 48 -6.19 3.21 2.51
C GLU A 48 -4.85 3.93 2.74
N ILE A 49 -3.79 3.18 3.05
CA ILE A 49 -2.44 3.74 3.23
C ILE A 49 -1.90 4.36 1.93
N VAL A 50 -2.11 3.69 0.80
CA VAL A 50 -1.66 4.19 -0.51
C VAL A 50 -2.39 5.47 -0.90
N ASP A 51 -3.71 5.52 -0.69
CA ASP A 51 -4.53 6.71 -0.96
C ASP A 51 -4.09 7.90 -0.09
N ASP A 52 -3.80 7.67 1.19
CA ASP A 52 -3.27 8.69 2.09
C ASP A 52 -1.90 9.22 1.63
N CYS A 53 -1.03 8.36 1.12
CA CYS A 53 0.28 8.75 0.59
C CYS A 53 0.15 9.55 -0.71
N MET A 54 -0.71 9.12 -1.64
CA MET A 54 -0.99 9.83 -2.88
C MET A 54 -1.61 11.21 -2.62
N SER A 55 -2.52 11.30 -1.65
CA SER A 55 -3.12 12.56 -1.20
C SER A 55 -2.07 13.53 -0.63
N GLN A 56 -1.09 13.01 0.12
CA GLN A 56 0.04 13.81 0.63
C GLN A 56 0.96 14.29 -0.49
N LEU A 57 1.29 13.44 -1.46
CA LEU A 57 2.11 13.82 -2.62
C LEU A 57 1.46 14.94 -3.45
N ASN A 58 0.16 14.84 -3.68
CA ASN A 58 -0.57 15.88 -4.42
C ASN A 58 -0.59 17.23 -3.70
N LYS A 59 -0.64 17.24 -2.36
CA LYS A 59 -0.54 18.48 -1.57
C LYS A 59 0.84 19.13 -1.65
N VAL A 60 1.90 18.33 -1.74
CA VAL A 60 3.27 18.84 -1.87
C VAL A 60 3.52 19.42 -3.27
N ALA A 61 2.87 18.89 -4.31
CA ALA A 61 2.99 19.41 -5.68
C ALA A 61 2.34 20.80 -5.89
N ASP A 62 1.39 21.19 -5.03
CA ASP A 62 0.69 22.48 -5.06
C ASP A 62 1.38 23.60 -4.24
N THR A 63 2.60 23.38 -3.75
CA THR A 63 3.40 24.37 -2.98
C THR A 63 4.67 24.79 -3.72
#